data_AF-A0A0C3BVE3-F1
#
_entry.id   AF-A0A0C3BVE3-F1
#
_cell.length_a   1.000
_cell.length_b   1.000
_cell.length_c   1.000
_cell.angle_alpha   90.00
_cell.angle_beta   90.00
_cell.angle_gamma   90.00
#
_symmetry.space_group_name_H-M   'P 1'
#
loop_
_entity.id
_entity.type
_entity.pdbx_description
1 polymer ?
#
loop_
_entity_poly.entity_id
_entity_poly.type
_entity_poly.pdbx_seq_one_letter_code
_entity_poly.pdbx_strand_id
1 'polypeptide(L)'
;MLPTILFWGDNHTNDPVPGNILKLISSGFKELSSDTFKVKQLENGFATNLVAELWLDALSAATRADWACLEAAFKTRWPKEVIVPPTVEQMHAQLWVEKLVKEDIRVIVMVNGVEMTGQAQWASKILVLSALAEDPTGTSIHSVQDGMPNIMKKLVKGTFGTWAAFCMGVKAVSDNKINNAISKEK
;
A
#
# COMPACT_ATOMS: atom_id res chain seq x y z
N MET A 1 1.96 24.20 3.71
CA MET A 1 2.48 23.92 5.06
C MET A 1 2.26 22.42 5.28
N LEU A 2 3.30 21.61 5.21
CA LEU A 2 3.16 20.17 5.46
C LEU A 2 2.94 19.98 6.98
N PRO A 3 2.02 19.11 7.42
CA PRO A 3 1.89 18.80 8.83
C PRO A 3 3.23 18.27 9.34
N THR A 4 3.76 18.88 10.40
CA THR A 4 4.98 18.42 11.06
C THR A 4 4.65 17.14 11.82
N ILE A 5 4.81 16.00 11.15
CA ILE A 5 4.70 14.70 11.81
C ILE A 5 5.98 14.53 12.65
N LEU A 6 5.81 14.47 13.97
CA LEU A 6 6.91 14.25 14.92
C LEU A 6 7.03 12.76 15.24
N PHE A 7 8.25 12.27 15.34
CA PHE A 7 8.58 10.90 15.74
C PHE A 7 8.83 10.82 17.24
N TRP A 8 8.15 9.89 17.91
CA TRP A 8 8.17 9.73 19.36
C TRP A 8 9.17 8.67 19.77
N GLY A 9 9.33 7.61 18.97
CA GLY A 9 10.31 6.54 19.15
C GLY A 9 9.91 5.47 20.17
N ASP A 10 8.64 5.47 20.59
CA ASP A 10 8.05 4.58 21.58
C ASP A 10 7.13 3.51 20.98
N ASN A 11 7.00 3.47 19.65
CA ASN A 11 6.16 2.53 18.92
C ASN A 11 4.65 2.65 19.26
N HIS A 12 4.21 3.86 19.61
CA HIS A 12 2.79 4.17 19.79
C HIS A 12 2.02 4.04 18.45
N THR A 13 0.71 3.77 18.50
CA THR A 13 -0.15 3.48 17.31
C THR A 13 -0.12 4.55 16.21
N ASN A 14 0.28 5.78 16.54
CA ASN A 14 0.36 6.91 15.61
C ASN A 14 1.82 7.38 15.35
N ASP A 15 2.80 6.67 15.89
CA ASP A 15 4.21 7.00 15.70
C ASP A 15 4.60 6.70 14.23
N PRO A 16 5.19 7.65 13.49
CA PRO A 16 5.62 7.37 12.13
C PRO A 16 6.66 6.25 12.10
N VAL A 17 6.57 5.39 11.08
CA VAL A 17 7.56 4.33 10.85
C VAL A 17 8.98 4.95 10.85
N PRO A 18 9.92 4.46 11.68
CA PRO A 18 11.25 5.08 11.84
C PRO A 18 12.01 5.27 10.52
N GLY A 19 11.89 4.29 9.61
CA GLY A 19 12.49 4.39 8.28
C GLY A 19 11.85 5.46 7.37
N ASN A 20 10.57 5.77 7.56
CA ASN A 20 9.86 6.78 6.78
C ASN A 20 10.21 8.20 7.27
N ILE A 21 10.31 8.42 8.58
CA ILE A 21 10.70 9.73 9.12
C ILE A 21 12.15 10.06 8.71
N LEU A 22 13.07 9.09 8.78
CA LEU A 22 14.46 9.30 8.35
C LEU A 22 14.54 9.66 6.85
N LYS A 23 13.73 9.03 6.00
CA LYS A 23 13.64 9.37 4.56
C LYS A 23 13.05 10.76 4.35
N LEU A 24 11.99 11.11 5.08
CA LEU A 24 11.35 12.42 4.99
C LEU A 24 12.33 13.53 5.34
N ILE A 25 13.06 13.38 6.43
CA ILE A 25 14.08 14.34 6.89
C ILE A 25 15.22 14.41 5.88
N SER A 26 15.72 13.25 5.42
CA SER A 26 16.79 13.19 4.42
C SER A 26 16.40 13.79 3.07
N SER A 27 15.11 13.75 2.70
CA SER A 27 14.62 14.36 1.45
C SER A 27 14.73 15.89 1.44
N GLY A 28 14.84 16.51 2.62
CA GLY A 28 15.08 17.95 2.77
C GLY A 28 16.55 18.35 2.71
N PHE A 29 17.48 17.40 2.59
CA PHE A 29 18.90 17.68 2.49
C PHE A 29 19.25 18.19 1.08
N LYS A 30 20.21 19.11 1.00
CA LYS A 30 20.84 19.54 -0.25
C LYS A 30 22.20 18.83 -0.37
N GLU A 31 22.76 18.76 -1.58
CA GLU A 31 24.05 18.09 -1.85
C GLU A 31 25.19 18.54 -0.91
N LEU A 32 25.17 19.80 -0.48
CA LEU A 32 26.18 20.41 0.41
C LEU A 32 25.64 20.71 1.82
N SER A 33 24.56 20.05 2.25
CA SER A 33 24.07 20.19 3.63
C SER A 33 25.15 19.72 4.62
N SER A 34 25.54 20.59 5.55
CA SER A 34 26.47 20.24 6.62
C SER A 34 25.86 19.23 7.58
N ASP A 35 26.70 18.47 8.27
CA ASP A 35 26.21 17.49 9.25
C ASP A 35 25.51 18.18 10.42
N THR A 36 25.97 19.35 10.85
CA THR A 36 25.24 20.19 11.82
C THR A 36 23.82 20.51 11.37
N PHE A 37 23.61 20.81 10.09
CA PHE A 37 22.27 21.04 9.55
C PHE A 37 21.43 19.76 9.56
N LYS A 38 21.99 18.63 9.13
CA LYS A 38 21.27 17.35 9.09
C LYS A 38 20.85 16.87 10.48
N VAL A 39 21.76 17.00 11.46
CA VAL A 39 21.50 16.68 12.88
C VAL A 39 20.36 17.54 13.41
N LYS A 40 20.41 18.85 13.17
CA LYS A 40 19.34 19.77 13.58
C LYS A 40 17.99 19.44 12.92
N GLN A 41 18.00 18.99 11.66
CA GLN A 41 16.76 18.56 11.00
C GLN A 41 16.21 17.26 11.58
N LEU A 42 17.09 16.36 12.04
CA LEU A 42 16.68 15.17 12.77
C LEU A 42 16.06 15.52 14.13
N GLU A 43 16.70 16.42 14.88
CA GLU A 43 16.19 16.97 16.14
C GLU A 43 14.79 17.57 15.98
N ASN A 44 14.59 18.42 14.97
CA ASN A 44 13.29 19.03 14.67
C ASN A 44 12.21 18.00 14.29
N GLY A 45 12.61 16.80 13.88
CA GLY A 45 11.71 15.71 13.54
C GLY A 45 11.27 14.88 14.74
N PHE A 46 11.86 15.08 15.92
CA PHE A 46 11.52 14.36 17.14
C PHE A 46 10.53 15.14 17.99
N ALA A 47 9.65 14.41 18.68
CA ALA A 47 8.76 15.01 19.66
C ALA A 47 9.52 15.35 20.95
N THR A 48 9.25 16.55 21.46
CA THR A 48 9.91 17.09 22.65
C THR A 48 9.63 16.24 23.89
N ASN A 49 10.69 15.97 24.64
CA ASN A 49 10.73 15.23 25.90
C ASN A 49 10.20 13.78 25.79
N LEU A 50 10.28 13.18 24.59
CA LEU A 50 9.92 11.80 24.33
C LEU A 50 11.13 10.93 23.99
N VAL A 51 10.89 9.62 23.82
CA VAL A 51 11.91 8.57 23.72
C VAL A 51 12.96 8.86 22.65
N ALA A 52 12.56 9.40 21.49
CA ALA A 52 13.47 9.73 20.40
C ALA A 52 14.43 10.89 20.74
N GLU A 53 13.92 11.97 21.34
CA GLU A 53 14.74 13.12 21.75
C GLU A 53 15.68 12.73 22.91
N LEU A 54 15.16 12.03 23.92
CA LEU A 54 15.95 11.54 25.06
C LEU A 54 17.07 10.57 24.60
N TRP A 55 16.78 9.73 23.60
CA TRP A 55 17.79 8.86 22.99
C TRP A 55 18.89 9.66 22.31
N LEU A 56 18.54 10.70 21.56
CA LEU A 56 19.50 11.55 20.86
C LEU A 56 20.40 12.29 21.85
N ASP A 57 19.83 12.83 22.92
CA ASP A 57 20.55 13.53 23.98
C ASP A 57 21.54 12.63 24.73
N ALA A 58 21.23 11.34 24.83
CA ALA A 58 22.10 10.33 25.43
C ALA A 58 23.29 9.92 24.55
N LEU A 59 23.32 10.31 23.25
CA LEU A 59 24.44 9.98 22.37
C LEU A 59 25.67 10.85 22.64
N SER A 60 26.84 10.27 22.38
CA SER A 60 28.11 10.99 22.50
C SER A 60 28.17 12.19 21.54
N ALA A 61 28.93 13.22 21.92
CA ALA A 61 29.12 14.40 21.07
C ALA A 61 29.76 14.04 19.72
N ALA A 62 30.64 13.04 19.68
CA ALA A 62 31.25 12.53 18.46
C ALA A 62 30.20 11.90 17.52
N THR A 63 29.30 11.06 18.06
CA THR A 63 28.22 10.44 17.29
C THR A 63 27.23 11.47 16.75
N ARG A 64 26.95 12.54 17.50
CA ARG A 64 26.06 13.63 17.07
C ARG A 64 26.69 14.61 16.09
N ALA A 65 28.02 14.67 16.00
CA ALA A 65 28.71 15.57 15.08
C ALA A 65 28.83 15.03 13.65
N ASP A 66 28.74 13.70 13.49
CA ASP A 66 28.87 12.99 12.21
C ASP A 66 27.52 12.38 11.81
N TRP A 67 26.99 12.79 10.66
CA TRP A 67 25.69 12.31 10.21
C TRP A 67 25.66 10.80 9.94
N ALA A 68 26.74 10.24 9.37
CA ALA A 68 26.79 8.81 9.06
C ALA A 68 26.80 7.97 10.35
N CYS A 69 27.53 8.42 11.38
CA CYS A 69 27.50 7.79 12.69
C CYS A 69 26.12 7.89 13.34
N LEU A 70 25.48 9.05 13.27
CA LEU A 70 24.15 9.26 13.83
C LEU A 70 23.09 8.41 13.11
N GLU A 71 23.13 8.35 11.79
CA GLU A 71 22.22 7.56 10.97
C GLU A 71 22.37 6.05 11.25
N ALA A 72 23.60 5.57 11.43
CA ALA A 72 23.86 4.19 11.82
C ALA A 72 23.34 3.87 13.22
N ALA A 73 23.53 4.77 14.18
CA ALA A 73 23.00 4.64 15.53
C ALA A 73 21.45 4.61 15.52
N PHE A 74 20.82 5.48 14.72
CA PHE A 74 19.37 5.53 14.54
C PHE A 74 18.83 4.20 14.01
N LYS A 75 19.42 3.67 12.93
CA LYS A 75 19.03 2.38 12.32
C LYS A 75 19.28 1.19 13.26
N THR A 76 20.21 1.29 14.19
CA THR A 76 20.46 0.28 15.22
C THR A 76 19.38 0.33 16.30
N ARG A 77 18.99 1.53 16.73
CA ARG A 77 17.96 1.73 17.76
C ARG A 77 16.56 1.36 17.25
N TRP A 78 16.24 1.76 16.03
CA TRP A 78 14.98 1.47 15.36
C TRP A 78 15.24 0.71 14.05
N PRO A 79 15.47 -0.61 14.13
CA PRO A 79 15.72 -1.43 12.95
C PRO A 79 14.51 -1.41 12.02
N LYS A 80 14.76 -1.60 10.73
CA LYS A 80 13.67 -1.82 9.77
C LYS A 80 12.92 -3.10 10.16
N GLU A 81 11.61 -2.99 10.26
CA GLU A 81 10.77 -4.17 10.44
C GLU A 81 10.99 -5.14 9.27
N VAL A 82 11.15 -6.42 9.61
CA VAL A 82 11.20 -7.48 8.61
C VAL A 82 9.76 -7.68 8.13
N ILE A 83 9.46 -7.16 6.95
CA ILE A 83 8.24 -7.55 6.25
C ILE A 83 8.42 -9.02 5.90
N VAL A 84 7.67 -9.90 6.56
CA VAL A 84 7.54 -11.28 6.10
C VAL A 84 6.60 -11.21 4.89
N PRO A 85 7.11 -11.34 3.65
CA PRO A 85 6.22 -11.34 2.51
C PRO A 85 5.27 -12.54 2.67
N PRO A 86 3.98 -12.36 2.38
CA PRO A 86 3.08 -13.49 2.37
C PRO A 86 3.58 -14.54 1.37
N THR A 87 3.48 -15.80 1.77
CA THR A 87 3.83 -16.95 0.92
C THR A 87 2.93 -17.01 -0.32
N VAL A 88 3.39 -17.67 -1.38
CA VAL A 88 2.61 -17.88 -2.61
C VAL A 88 1.28 -18.57 -2.29
N GLU A 89 1.27 -19.51 -1.36
CA GLU A 89 0.06 -20.21 -0.88
C GLU A 89 -0.92 -19.25 -0.20
N GLN A 90 -0.42 -18.32 0.62
CA GLN A 90 -1.27 -17.28 1.23
C GLN A 90 -1.83 -16.31 0.19
N MET A 91 -1.06 -15.99 -0.86
CA MET A 91 -1.53 -15.15 -1.97
C MET A 91 -2.59 -15.87 -2.80
N HIS A 92 -2.44 -17.17 -3.08
CA HIS A 92 -3.50 -17.99 -3.69
C HIS A 92 -4.77 -18.02 -2.82
N ALA A 93 -4.64 -18.21 -1.51
CA ALA A 93 -5.77 -18.20 -0.60
C ALA A 93 -6.49 -16.84 -0.62
N GLN A 94 -5.75 -15.73 -0.63
CA GLN A 94 -6.33 -14.39 -0.76
C GLN A 94 -7.03 -14.20 -2.11
N LEU A 95 -6.42 -14.65 -3.21
CA LEU A 95 -7.01 -14.59 -4.54
C LEU A 95 -8.36 -15.32 -4.62
N TRP A 96 -8.49 -16.47 -3.96
CA TRP A 96 -9.74 -17.26 -3.96
C TRP A 96 -10.82 -16.71 -3.03
N VAL A 97 -10.43 -16.06 -1.94
CA VAL A 97 -11.38 -15.45 -0.99
C VAL A 97 -11.84 -14.07 -1.47
N GLU A 98 -11.05 -13.41 -2.33
CA GLU A 98 -11.39 -12.10 -2.89
C GLU A 98 -12.59 -12.19 -3.84
N LYS A 99 -13.73 -11.67 -3.41
CA LYS A 99 -14.98 -11.73 -4.18
C LYS A 99 -15.48 -10.34 -4.54
N LEU A 100 -15.99 -10.21 -5.75
CA LEU A 100 -16.79 -9.05 -6.13
C LEU A 100 -18.16 -9.17 -5.46
N VAL A 101 -18.49 -8.22 -4.60
CA VAL A 101 -19.78 -8.17 -3.92
C VAL A 101 -20.78 -7.43 -4.80
N LYS A 102 -22.07 -7.82 -4.77
CA LYS A 102 -23.09 -7.22 -5.66
C LYS A 102 -23.29 -5.74 -5.34
N GLU A 103 -23.18 -5.42 -4.06
CA GLU A 103 -23.33 -4.09 -3.49
C GLU A 103 -22.23 -3.13 -3.95
N ASP A 104 -21.04 -3.63 -4.29
CA ASP A 104 -19.92 -2.81 -4.77
C ASP A 104 -20.01 -2.48 -6.27
N ILE A 105 -20.88 -3.18 -7.01
CA ILE A 105 -21.06 -2.94 -8.45
C ILE A 105 -21.64 -1.53 -8.66
N ARG A 106 -20.97 -0.72 -9.48
CA ARG A 106 -21.28 0.70 -9.77
C ARG A 106 -21.07 1.67 -8.60
N VAL A 107 -20.61 1.21 -7.44
CA VAL A 107 -20.19 2.13 -6.37
C VAL A 107 -18.97 2.88 -6.88
N ILE A 108 -19.03 4.21 -6.89
CA ILE A 108 -17.87 5.03 -7.24
C ILE A 108 -16.98 5.10 -6.00
N VAL A 109 -15.74 4.68 -6.17
CA VAL A 109 -14.71 4.66 -5.14
C VAL A 109 -13.51 5.48 -5.60
N MET A 110 -12.90 6.20 -4.66
CA MET A 110 -11.69 6.97 -4.92
C MET A 110 -10.47 6.14 -4.52
N VAL A 111 -9.67 5.72 -5.50
CA VAL A 111 -8.46 4.92 -5.26
C VAL A 111 -7.27 5.66 -5.84
N ASN A 112 -6.29 5.99 -4.98
CA ASN A 112 -5.08 6.73 -5.36
C ASN A 112 -5.38 8.04 -6.11
N GLY A 113 -6.45 8.74 -5.75
CA GLY A 113 -6.84 9.99 -6.39
C GLY A 113 -7.57 9.84 -7.74
N VAL A 114 -7.95 8.61 -8.12
CA VAL A 114 -8.71 8.31 -9.34
C VAL A 114 -10.07 7.73 -8.97
N GLU A 115 -11.13 8.33 -9.51
CA GLU A 115 -12.49 7.78 -9.40
C GLU A 115 -12.61 6.54 -10.29
N MET A 116 -13.03 5.43 -9.70
CA MET A 116 -13.30 4.18 -10.40
C MET A 116 -14.56 3.53 -9.86
N THR A 117 -15.15 2.62 -10.63
CA THR A 117 -16.26 1.82 -10.17
C THR A 117 -15.77 0.64 -9.33
N GLY A 118 -16.57 0.15 -8.37
CA GLY A 118 -16.17 -0.93 -7.47
C GLY A 118 -15.78 -2.21 -8.21
N GLN A 119 -16.44 -2.54 -9.33
CA GLN A 119 -16.01 -3.66 -10.18
C GLN A 119 -14.63 -3.43 -10.83
N ALA A 120 -14.30 -2.18 -11.19
CA ALA A 120 -13.00 -1.84 -11.77
C ALA A 120 -11.89 -1.83 -10.71
N GLN A 121 -12.21 -1.39 -9.49
CA GLN A 121 -11.32 -1.50 -8.33
C GLN A 121 -11.03 -2.98 -8.03
N TRP A 122 -12.07 -3.80 -7.88
CA TRP A 122 -11.93 -5.23 -7.64
C TRP A 122 -11.09 -5.91 -8.71
N ALA A 123 -11.36 -5.65 -9.99
CA ALA A 123 -10.55 -6.19 -11.09
C ALA A 123 -9.07 -5.76 -11.02
N SER A 124 -8.78 -4.54 -10.57
CA SER A 124 -7.41 -4.09 -10.36
C SER A 124 -6.73 -4.84 -9.21
N LYS A 125 -7.46 -5.09 -8.12
CA LYS A 125 -6.98 -5.87 -6.97
C LYS A 125 -6.72 -7.33 -7.34
N ILE A 126 -7.62 -7.96 -8.09
CA ILE A 126 -7.44 -9.34 -8.60
C ILE A 126 -6.19 -9.44 -9.47
N LEU A 127 -5.93 -8.47 -10.35
CA LEU A 127 -4.73 -8.47 -11.20
C LEU A 127 -3.44 -8.42 -10.38
N VAL A 128 -3.42 -7.66 -9.28
CA VAL A 128 -2.26 -7.60 -8.37
C VAL A 128 -2.12 -8.91 -7.60
N LEU A 129 -3.22 -9.42 -7.04
CA LEU A 129 -3.22 -10.68 -6.28
C LEU A 129 -2.78 -11.87 -7.16
N SER A 130 -3.18 -11.92 -8.42
CA SER A 130 -2.79 -13.01 -9.30
C SER A 130 -1.30 -12.98 -9.68
N ALA A 131 -0.72 -11.79 -9.79
CA ALA A 131 0.72 -11.63 -9.97
C ALA A 131 1.49 -12.07 -8.72
N LEU A 132 0.99 -11.72 -7.52
CA LEU A 132 1.60 -12.12 -6.24
C LEU A 132 1.42 -13.62 -5.93
N ALA A 133 0.34 -14.22 -6.43
CA ALA A 133 0.10 -15.65 -6.35
C ALA A 133 0.84 -16.45 -7.44
N GLU A 134 1.69 -15.80 -8.25
CA GLU A 134 2.47 -16.45 -9.31
C GLU A 134 1.61 -17.36 -10.24
N ASP A 135 0.40 -16.92 -10.60
CA ASP A 135 -0.48 -17.60 -11.57
C ASP A 135 -0.48 -16.90 -12.94
N PRO A 136 0.64 -16.87 -13.69
CA PRO A 136 0.74 -16.12 -14.95
C PRO A 136 -0.16 -16.70 -16.05
N THR A 137 -0.44 -18.01 -15.98
CA THR A 137 -1.25 -18.75 -16.97
C THR A 137 -2.75 -18.61 -16.75
N GLY A 138 -3.19 -17.97 -15.66
CA GLY A 138 -4.62 -17.75 -15.42
C GLY A 138 -5.40 -19.01 -15.04
N THR A 139 -4.74 -19.99 -14.42
CA THR A 139 -5.36 -21.27 -14.05
C THR A 139 -6.55 -21.09 -13.11
N SER A 140 -6.50 -20.07 -12.24
CA SER A 140 -7.58 -19.78 -11.30
C SER A 140 -8.64 -18.80 -11.82
N ILE A 141 -8.55 -18.33 -13.08
CA ILE A 141 -9.51 -17.36 -13.64
C ILE A 141 -10.94 -17.91 -13.59
N HIS A 142 -11.13 -19.17 -13.97
CA HIS A 142 -12.46 -19.80 -13.95
C HIS A 142 -13.07 -19.80 -12.54
N SER A 143 -12.28 -20.13 -11.52
CA SER A 143 -12.72 -20.12 -10.12
C SER A 143 -13.11 -18.72 -9.64
N VAL A 144 -12.32 -17.69 -10.00
CA VAL A 144 -12.64 -16.29 -9.67
C VAL A 144 -13.88 -15.82 -10.43
N GLN A 145 -14.03 -16.19 -11.69
CA GLN A 145 -15.20 -15.89 -12.51
C GLN A 145 -16.46 -16.54 -11.92
N ASP A 146 -16.36 -17.76 -11.41
CA ASP A 146 -17.41 -18.48 -10.70
C ASP A 146 -17.76 -17.86 -9.34
N GLY A 147 -16.86 -17.11 -8.73
CA GLY A 147 -17.13 -16.34 -7.52
C GLY A 147 -17.93 -15.06 -7.73
N MET A 148 -18.05 -14.56 -8.97
CA MET A 148 -18.67 -13.27 -9.27
C MET A 148 -20.21 -13.26 -9.12
N PRO A 149 -20.84 -12.09 -8.90
CA PRO A 149 -22.28 -11.95 -8.94
C PRO A 149 -22.84 -12.33 -10.33
N ASN A 150 -24.02 -12.93 -10.36
CA ASN A 150 -24.65 -13.43 -11.60
C ASN A 150 -24.78 -12.35 -12.70
N ILE A 151 -25.02 -11.10 -12.31
CA ILE A 151 -25.03 -9.94 -13.21
C ILE A 151 -23.70 -9.84 -13.96
N MET A 152 -22.58 -9.86 -13.24
CA MET A 152 -21.26 -9.71 -13.83
C MET A 152 -20.85 -10.96 -14.61
N LYS A 153 -21.20 -12.16 -14.16
CA LYS A 153 -21.01 -13.40 -14.94
C LYS A 153 -21.70 -13.35 -16.30
N LYS A 154 -22.92 -12.82 -16.36
CA LYS A 154 -23.69 -12.68 -17.61
C LYS A 154 -23.11 -11.61 -18.53
N LEU A 155 -22.40 -10.61 -18.00
CA LEU A 155 -21.86 -9.49 -18.77
C LEU A 155 -20.41 -9.73 -19.21
N VAL A 156 -19.61 -10.36 -18.36
CA VAL A 156 -18.22 -10.76 -18.61
C VAL A 156 -18.24 -12.20 -19.13
N LYS A 157 -18.74 -12.35 -20.36
CA LYS A 157 -18.81 -13.65 -21.05
C LYS A 157 -17.49 -13.95 -21.75
N GLY A 158 -17.08 -15.21 -21.71
CA GLY A 158 -15.92 -15.71 -22.45
C GLY A 158 -14.97 -16.50 -21.57
N THR A 159 -14.01 -17.14 -22.24
CA THR A 159 -12.83 -17.74 -21.61
C THR A 159 -11.67 -16.77 -21.80
N PHE A 160 -10.95 -16.46 -20.74
CA PHE A 160 -9.83 -15.53 -20.78
C PHE A 160 -8.54 -16.31 -20.55
N GLY A 161 -7.59 -16.20 -21.47
CA GLY A 161 -6.29 -16.89 -21.37
C GLY A 161 -5.28 -16.17 -20.46
N THR A 162 -5.58 -14.97 -19.97
CA THR A 162 -4.70 -14.19 -19.08
C THR A 162 -5.52 -13.36 -18.10
N TRP A 163 -4.94 -13.09 -16.92
CA TRP A 163 -5.54 -12.21 -15.92
C TRP A 163 -5.76 -10.79 -16.44
N ALA A 164 -4.84 -10.29 -17.27
CA ALA A 164 -4.98 -8.98 -17.89
C ALA A 164 -6.21 -8.91 -18.79
N ALA A 165 -6.45 -9.92 -19.63
CA ALA A 165 -7.63 -9.97 -20.50
C ALA A 165 -8.92 -10.09 -19.68
N PHE A 166 -8.95 -10.94 -18.65
CA PHE A 166 -10.09 -11.08 -17.74
C PHE A 166 -10.42 -9.75 -17.05
N CYS A 167 -9.45 -9.13 -16.39
CA CYS A 167 -9.66 -7.88 -15.64
C CYS A 167 -10.04 -6.72 -16.56
N MET A 168 -9.49 -6.67 -17.78
CA MET A 168 -9.91 -5.70 -18.80
C MET A 168 -11.36 -5.92 -19.22
N GLY A 169 -11.78 -7.18 -19.40
CA GLY A 169 -13.17 -7.54 -19.68
C GLY A 169 -14.14 -7.07 -18.60
N VAL A 170 -13.77 -7.23 -17.32
CA VAL A 170 -14.55 -6.75 -16.18
C VAL A 170 -14.64 -5.22 -16.17
N LYS A 171 -13.51 -4.52 -16.38
CA LYS A 171 -13.45 -3.05 -16.42
C LYS A 171 -14.22 -2.45 -17.59
N ALA A 172 -14.30 -3.15 -18.71
CA ALA A 172 -14.96 -2.69 -19.94
C ALA A 172 -16.50 -2.84 -19.90
N VAL A 173 -17.07 -3.43 -18.84
CA VAL A 173 -18.53 -3.52 -18.72
C VAL A 173 -19.11 -2.13 -18.46
N SER A 174 -19.85 -1.62 -19.44
CA SER A 174 -20.48 -0.30 -19.32
C SER A 174 -21.65 -0.27 -18.35
N ASP A 175 -21.83 0.85 -17.67
CA ASP A 175 -22.93 1.05 -16.71
C ASP A 175 -24.31 0.80 -17.32
N ASN A 176 -24.51 1.16 -18.60
CA ASN A 176 -25.75 0.88 -19.31
C ASN A 176 -26.07 -0.63 -19.39
N LYS A 177 -25.05 -1.47 -19.61
CA LYS A 177 -25.24 -2.93 -19.63
C LYS A 177 -25.55 -3.47 -18.23
N ILE A 178 -24.90 -2.92 -17.20
CA ILE A 178 -25.17 -3.27 -15.81
C ILE A 178 -26.61 -2.88 -15.43
N ASN A 179 -27.04 -1.67 -15.77
CA ASN A 179 -28.41 -1.18 -15.53
C ASN A 179 -29.45 -2.07 -16.20
N ASN A 180 -29.24 -2.40 -17.48
CA ASN A 180 -30.14 -3.29 -18.20
C ASN A 180 -30.20 -4.69 -17.60
N ALA A 181 -29.10 -5.19 -17.02
CA ALA A 181 -29.06 -6.48 -16.36
C ALA A 181 -29.75 -6.46 -14.98
N ILE A 182 -29.55 -5.39 -14.18
CA ILE A 182 -30.22 -5.21 -12.89
C ILE A 182 -31.73 -5.12 -13.10
N SER A 183 -32.21 -4.35 -14.09
CA SER A 183 -33.63 -4.19 -14.37
C SER A 183 -34.33 -5.48 -14.82
N LYS A 184 -33.57 -6.46 -15.32
CA LYS A 184 -34.08 -7.79 -15.72
C LYS A 184 -34.03 -8.83 -14.60
N GLU A 185 -33.39 -8.52 -13.48
CA GLU A 185 -33.37 -9.38 -12.28
C GLU A 185 -34.45 -9.00 -11.25
N LYS A 186 -35.19 -7.90 -11.48
CA LYS A 186 -36.40 -7.53 -10.74
C LYS A 186 -37.63 -8.16 -11.38
#